data_AF-A0A2E8UHD7-F1
#
_entry.id   AF-A0A2E8UHD7-F1
#
_cell.length_a   1.000
_cell.length_b   1.000
_cell.length_c   1.000
_cell.angle_alpha   90.00
_cell.angle_beta   90.00
_cell.angle_gamma   90.00
#
_symmetry.space_group_name_H-M   'P 1'
#
loop_
_entity.id
_entity.type
_entity.pdbx_description
1 polymer ?
#
loop_
_entity_poly.entity_id
_entity_poly.type
_entity_poly.pdbx_seq_one_letter_code
_entity_poly.pdbx_strand_id
1 'polypeptide(L)'
;MITCVFLYYTNIIFMMTKKFQLNVCLFVMSLCIATPTYANKYDKEDPSELYEKATKQLEKEDYKKAVKTLKKYTKSESKDTDGWTLLAFANRKLGNYNEAEKHYKRALRLDADNKVALEYQGEMFIELGRLDEANANLAKLKSLCPESCEELEMLENYITGSATKSW
;
A
#
# COMPACT_ATOMS: atom_id res chain seq x y z
N MET A 1 -3.82 -67.46 50.13
CA MET A 1 -2.70 -67.08 49.23
C MET A 1 -3.05 -65.92 48.29
N ILE A 2 -3.84 -64.92 48.70
CA ILE A 2 -4.22 -63.78 47.81
C ILE A 2 -3.94 -62.40 48.46
N THR A 3 -3.75 -62.34 49.78
CA THR A 3 -3.52 -61.07 50.51
C THR A 3 -2.08 -60.55 50.44
N CYS A 4 -1.09 -61.38 50.08
CA CYS A 4 0.31 -60.96 50.06
C CYS A 4 0.74 -60.26 48.74
N VAL A 5 0.04 -60.54 47.63
CA VAL A 5 0.38 -59.95 46.32
C VAL A 5 -0.12 -58.51 46.22
N PHE A 6 -1.27 -58.19 46.80
CA PHE A 6 -1.85 -56.84 46.76
C PHE A 6 -1.01 -55.78 47.48
N LEU A 7 -0.34 -56.13 48.59
CA LEU A 7 0.49 -55.21 49.36
C LEU A 7 1.87 -54.95 48.73
N TYR A 8 2.32 -55.83 47.83
CA TYR A 8 3.57 -55.64 47.09
C TYR A 8 3.38 -54.66 45.94
N TYR A 9 2.25 -54.72 45.23
CA TYR A 9 1.95 -53.81 44.11
C TYR A 9 1.63 -52.38 44.57
N THR A 10 0.98 -52.18 45.72
CA THR A 10 0.68 -50.82 46.24
C THR A 10 1.94 -50.08 46.69
N ASN A 11 2.93 -50.77 47.27
CA ASN A 11 4.21 -50.17 47.67
C ASN A 11 5.08 -49.75 46.46
N ILE A 12 5.08 -50.54 45.37
CA ILE A 12 5.82 -50.21 44.15
C ILE A 12 5.24 -48.97 43.45
N ILE A 13 3.91 -48.88 43.35
CA ILE A 13 3.23 -47.73 42.73
C ILE A 13 3.43 -46.44 43.54
N PHE A 14 3.43 -46.53 44.88
CA PHE A 14 3.69 -45.39 45.78
C PHE A 14 5.15 -44.89 45.73
N MET A 15 6.14 -45.76 45.47
CA MET A 15 7.54 -45.36 45.25
C MET A 15 7.79 -44.68 43.90
N MET A 16 7.03 -45.05 42.85
CA MET A 16 7.20 -44.48 41.50
C MET A 16 6.62 -43.06 41.36
N THR A 17 5.58 -42.71 42.10
CA THR A 17 4.96 -41.37 42.05
C THR A 17 5.76 -40.30 42.80
N LYS A 18 6.50 -40.68 43.86
CA LYS A 18 7.30 -39.74 44.66
C LYS A 18 8.59 -39.25 43.97
N LYS A 19 9.17 -40.05 43.07
CA LYS A 19 10.33 -39.65 42.24
C LYS A 19 9.95 -38.67 41.12
N PHE A 20 8.67 -38.61 40.75
CA PHE A 20 8.17 -37.69 39.73
C PHE A 20 7.96 -36.28 40.27
N GLN A 21 7.67 -36.12 41.56
CA GLN A 21 7.47 -34.80 42.20
C GLN A 21 8.79 -34.10 42.61
N LEU A 22 9.90 -34.83 42.73
CA LEU A 22 11.19 -34.25 43.15
C LEU A 22 12.05 -33.73 41.99
N ASN A 23 11.80 -34.18 40.76
CA ASN A 23 12.55 -33.76 39.57
C ASN A 23 11.88 -32.63 38.77
N VAL A 24 10.74 -32.09 39.24
CA VAL A 24 10.04 -30.98 38.59
C VAL A 24 10.52 -29.61 39.11
N CYS A 25 11.24 -29.55 40.23
CA CYS A 25 11.74 -28.28 40.81
C CYS A 25 13.19 -27.91 40.47
N LEU A 26 14.01 -28.81 39.92
CA LEU A 26 15.43 -28.53 39.63
C LEU A 26 15.73 -28.18 38.16
N PHE A 27 14.73 -28.16 37.29
CA PHE A 27 14.91 -27.66 35.91
C PHE A 27 14.32 -26.26 35.69
N VAL A 28 13.65 -25.69 36.69
CA VAL A 28 13.01 -24.37 36.61
C VAL A 28 13.94 -23.23 37.06
N MET A 29 15.23 -23.52 37.26
CA MET A 29 16.23 -22.58 37.72
C MET A 29 17.54 -22.72 36.95
N SER A 30 17.45 -22.87 35.62
CA SER A 30 18.55 -22.54 34.70
C SER A 30 18.16 -21.28 33.94
N LEU A 31 18.59 -20.17 34.53
CA LEU A 31 18.84 -18.87 33.94
C LEU A 31 18.74 -18.85 32.40
N CYS A 32 17.76 -18.14 31.84
CA CYS A 32 17.91 -16.71 31.55
C CYS A 32 19.26 -16.36 30.91
N ILE A 33 19.51 -16.80 29.67
CA ILE A 33 20.27 -16.00 28.71
C ILE A 33 19.65 -16.18 27.32
N ALA A 34 19.40 -15.04 26.68
CA ALA A 34 18.95 -14.85 25.32
C ALA A 34 17.55 -15.40 25.00
N THR A 35 16.53 -14.71 25.52
CA THR A 35 15.48 -14.32 24.56
C THR A 35 16.22 -13.60 23.42
N PRO A 36 16.13 -14.03 22.14
CA PRO A 36 16.46 -13.09 21.09
C PRO A 36 15.59 -11.87 21.38
N THR A 37 16.22 -10.73 21.68
CA THR A 37 15.51 -9.46 21.62
C THR A 37 15.02 -9.37 20.19
N TYR A 38 13.77 -9.77 19.99
CA TYR A 38 12.96 -9.43 18.84
C TYR A 38 12.71 -7.91 18.89
N ALA A 39 13.77 -7.12 18.85
CA ALA A 39 13.73 -5.76 18.39
C ALA A 39 13.86 -5.84 16.86
N ASN A 40 12.88 -6.46 16.22
CA ASN A 40 12.64 -6.08 14.84
C ASN A 40 12.15 -4.64 14.96
N LYS A 41 13.06 -3.71 14.65
CA LYS A 41 12.77 -2.30 14.44
C LYS A 41 11.80 -2.26 13.26
N TYR A 42 10.54 -2.55 13.52
CA TYR A 42 9.46 -2.42 12.56
C TYR A 42 9.21 -0.93 12.40
N ASP A 43 10.14 -0.25 11.74
CA ASP A 43 9.94 1.06 11.16
C ASP A 43 8.92 0.87 10.03
N LYS A 44 7.63 0.78 10.39
CA LYS A 44 6.58 1.08 9.41
C LYS A 44 6.81 2.54 9.06
N GLU A 45 7.39 2.79 7.88
CA GLU A 45 7.54 4.14 7.33
C GLU A 45 6.19 4.86 7.49
N ASP A 46 6.20 6.02 8.14
CA ASP A 46 4.99 6.78 8.40
C ASP A 46 4.36 7.22 7.06
N PRO A 47 3.03 7.11 6.87
CA PRO A 47 2.41 7.48 5.61
C PRO A 47 2.71 8.92 5.17
N SER A 48 2.81 9.87 6.11
CA SER A 48 3.13 11.26 5.75
C SER A 48 4.56 11.39 5.21
N GLU A 49 5.52 10.69 5.82
CA GLU A 49 6.92 10.62 5.34
C GLU A 49 7.00 9.95 3.95
N LEU A 50 6.22 8.89 3.73
CA LEU A 50 6.14 8.24 2.42
C LEU A 50 5.60 9.19 1.34
N TYR A 51 4.58 9.98 1.67
CA TYR A 51 4.01 10.96 0.75
C TYR A 51 5.02 12.05 0.40
N GLU A 52 5.64 12.68 1.40
CA GLU A 52 6.66 13.72 1.21
C GLU A 52 7.87 13.20 0.41
N LYS A 53 8.30 11.96 0.70
CA LYS A 53 9.38 11.31 -0.04
C LYS A 53 8.99 11.06 -1.50
N ALA A 54 7.75 10.66 -1.75
CA ALA A 54 7.25 10.46 -3.10
C ALA A 54 7.15 11.76 -3.90
N THR A 55 6.63 12.85 -3.31
CA THR A 55 6.54 14.15 -3.99
C THR A 55 7.92 14.69 -4.36
N LYS A 56 8.90 14.63 -3.44
CA LYS A 56 10.30 14.97 -3.75
C LYS A 56 10.92 14.12 -4.86
N GLN A 57 10.49 12.87 -5.01
CA GLN A 57 10.95 12.00 -6.11
C GLN A 57 10.31 12.41 -7.43
N LEU A 58 9.03 12.81 -7.42
CA LEU A 58 8.31 13.31 -8.59
C LEU A 58 8.88 14.65 -9.07
N GLU A 59 9.18 15.59 -8.16
CA GLU A 59 9.83 16.86 -8.47
C GLU A 59 11.21 16.67 -9.13
N LYS A 60 11.91 15.60 -8.77
CA LYS A 60 13.20 15.21 -9.36
C LYS A 60 13.06 14.34 -10.60
N GLU A 61 11.83 14.09 -11.05
CA GLU A 61 11.48 13.20 -12.16
C GLU A 61 12.01 11.75 -11.98
N ASP A 62 12.30 11.34 -10.75
CA ASP A 62 12.68 9.96 -10.43
C ASP A 62 11.42 9.09 -10.29
N TYR A 63 10.69 8.96 -11.40
CA TYR A 63 9.40 8.27 -11.45
C TYR A 63 9.51 6.80 -11.01
N LYS A 64 10.65 6.16 -11.27
CA LYS A 64 10.91 4.77 -10.84
C LYS A 64 10.93 4.65 -9.32
N LYS A 65 11.59 5.58 -8.61
CA LYS A 65 11.54 5.59 -7.14
C LYS A 65 10.18 6.05 -6.63
N ALA A 66 9.58 7.07 -7.26
CA ALA A 66 8.25 7.55 -6.89
C ALA A 66 7.21 6.42 -6.90
N VAL A 67 7.16 5.60 -7.96
CA VAL A 67 6.25 4.44 -8.03
C VAL A 67 6.48 3.47 -6.87
N LYS A 68 7.73 3.19 -6.48
CA LYS A 68 8.02 2.28 -5.37
C LYS A 68 7.51 2.85 -4.04
N THR A 69 7.75 4.13 -3.80
CA THR A 69 7.32 4.82 -2.57
C THR A 69 5.80 4.93 -2.52
N LEU A 70 5.16 5.38 -3.60
CA LEU A 70 3.71 5.52 -3.72
C LEU A 70 2.97 4.18 -3.62
N LYS A 71 3.56 3.08 -4.09
CA LYS A 71 3.01 1.72 -3.87
C LYS A 71 3.02 1.30 -2.39
N LYS A 72 3.93 1.82 -1.58
CA LYS A 72 3.89 1.61 -0.12
C LYS A 72 2.83 2.52 0.51
N TYR A 73 2.85 3.80 0.15
CA TYR A 73 1.90 4.80 0.64
C TYR A 73 0.44 4.40 0.38
N THR A 74 0.09 4.04 -0.85
CA THR A 74 -1.28 3.63 -1.21
C THR A 74 -1.73 2.31 -0.57
N LYS A 75 -0.81 1.52 -0.01
CA LYS A 75 -1.15 0.35 0.81
C LYS A 75 -1.53 0.74 2.25
N SER A 76 -0.87 1.76 2.82
CA SER A 76 -1.25 2.30 4.13
C SER A 76 -2.50 3.18 4.02
N GLU A 77 -2.50 4.10 3.05
CA GLU A 77 -3.58 5.08 2.81
C GLU A 77 -4.43 4.68 1.60
N SER A 78 -5.08 3.51 1.70
CA SER A 78 -5.81 2.91 0.57
C SER A 78 -7.03 3.69 0.07
N LYS A 79 -7.46 4.71 0.83
CA LYS A 79 -8.59 5.60 0.53
C LYS A 79 -8.16 7.01 0.11
N ASP A 80 -6.89 7.37 0.26
CA ASP A 80 -6.40 8.66 -0.18
C ASP A 80 -6.33 8.70 -1.71
N THR A 81 -7.12 9.59 -2.31
CA THR A 81 -7.22 9.74 -3.76
C THR A 81 -5.93 10.28 -4.37
N ASP A 82 -5.25 11.19 -3.67
CA ASP A 82 -4.09 11.89 -4.20
C ASP A 82 -2.91 10.94 -4.36
N GLY A 83 -2.70 10.04 -3.40
CA GLY A 83 -1.73 8.95 -3.54
C GLY A 83 -1.95 8.06 -4.77
N TRP A 84 -3.20 7.72 -5.08
CA TRP A 84 -3.53 6.93 -6.28
C TRP A 84 -3.32 7.73 -7.56
N THR A 85 -3.68 9.02 -7.56
CA THR A 85 -3.47 9.94 -8.68
C THR A 85 -1.98 10.13 -8.98
N LEU A 86 -1.15 10.39 -7.97
CA LEU A 86 0.30 10.51 -8.12
C LEU A 86 0.95 9.20 -8.56
N LEU A 87 0.46 8.05 -8.06
CA LEU A 87 0.95 6.74 -8.49
C LEU A 87 0.63 6.50 -9.97
N ALA A 88 -0.56 6.89 -10.42
CA ALA A 88 -0.95 6.81 -11.81
C ALA A 88 -0.09 7.73 -12.70
N PHE A 89 0.09 8.99 -12.28
CA PHE A 89 0.95 9.97 -12.94
C PHE A 89 2.38 9.45 -13.12
N ALA A 90 2.99 8.92 -12.06
CA ALA A 90 4.35 8.37 -12.12
C ALA A 90 4.45 7.18 -13.09
N ASN A 91 3.41 6.33 -13.17
CA ASN A 91 3.36 5.23 -14.13
C ASN A 91 3.18 5.74 -15.57
N ARG A 92 2.36 6.77 -15.79
CA ARG A 92 2.20 7.42 -17.11
C ARG A 92 3.54 7.95 -17.61
N LYS A 93 4.28 8.69 -16.77
CA LYS A 93 5.61 9.23 -17.13
C LYS A 93 6.65 8.16 -17.42
N LEU A 94 6.45 6.92 -16.97
CA LEU A 94 7.27 5.76 -17.31
C LEU A 94 6.81 5.00 -18.56
N GLY A 95 5.70 5.41 -19.19
CA GLY A 95 5.06 4.67 -20.29
C GLY A 95 4.28 3.42 -19.84
N ASN A 96 4.09 3.23 -18.53
CA ASN A 96 3.32 2.11 -17.97
C ASN A 96 1.82 2.40 -18.03
N TYR A 97 1.28 2.68 -19.21
CA TYR A 97 -0.08 3.18 -19.41
C TYR A 97 -1.17 2.27 -18.82
N ASN A 98 -1.01 0.94 -18.92
CA ASN A 98 -1.96 -0.02 -18.35
C ASN A 98 -2.07 0.09 -16.82
N GLU A 99 -0.96 0.34 -16.13
CA GLU A 99 -0.97 0.51 -14.67
C GLU A 99 -1.46 1.90 -14.30
N ALA A 100 -1.07 2.93 -15.06
CA ALA A 100 -1.58 4.29 -14.87
C ALA A 100 -3.11 4.33 -14.96
N GLU A 101 -3.71 3.72 -15.98
CA GLU A 101 -5.16 3.68 -16.15
C GLU A 101 -5.87 2.98 -14.97
N LYS A 102 -5.32 1.87 -14.47
CA LYS A 102 -5.86 1.18 -13.29
C LYS A 102 -5.84 2.08 -12.05
N HIS A 103 -4.76 2.83 -11.86
CA HIS A 103 -4.59 3.71 -10.70
C HIS A 103 -5.47 4.97 -10.79
N TYR A 104 -5.60 5.61 -11.96
CA TYR A 104 -6.59 6.68 -12.16
C TYR A 104 -8.01 6.19 -11.93
N LYS A 105 -8.39 5.02 -12.47
CA LYS A 105 -9.70 4.40 -12.20
C LYS A 105 -9.92 4.09 -10.72
N ARG A 106 -8.85 3.85 -9.95
CA ARG A 106 -8.93 3.67 -8.50
C ARG A 106 -9.20 5.00 -7.80
N ALA A 107 -8.46 6.05 -8.14
CA ALA A 107 -8.68 7.41 -7.61
C ALA A 107 -10.11 7.88 -7.89
N LEU A 108 -10.54 7.82 -9.16
CA LEU A 108 -11.88 8.27 -9.60
C LEU A 108 -13.04 7.41 -9.09
N ARG A 109 -12.77 6.20 -8.59
CA ARG A 109 -13.78 5.39 -7.89
C ARG A 109 -13.92 5.78 -6.42
N LEU A 110 -12.85 6.29 -5.81
CA LEU A 110 -12.87 6.79 -4.43
C LEU A 110 -13.48 8.20 -4.39
N ASP A 111 -13.14 9.02 -5.37
CA ASP A 111 -13.71 10.36 -5.59
C ASP A 111 -13.87 10.61 -7.09
N ALA A 112 -15.12 10.59 -7.56
CA ALA A 112 -15.46 10.79 -8.96
C ALA A 112 -15.28 12.24 -9.43
N ASP A 113 -15.11 13.18 -8.50
CA ASP A 113 -14.96 14.60 -8.78
C ASP A 113 -13.52 15.09 -8.53
N ASN A 114 -12.57 14.18 -8.32
CA ASN A 114 -11.14 14.51 -8.19
C ASN A 114 -10.61 15.12 -9.51
N LYS A 115 -10.51 16.45 -9.54
CA LYS A 115 -10.18 17.23 -10.73
C LYS A 115 -8.79 16.91 -11.28
N VAL A 116 -7.80 16.77 -10.41
CA VAL A 116 -6.41 16.42 -10.78
C VAL A 116 -6.35 15.04 -11.44
N ALA A 117 -7.10 14.06 -10.92
CA ALA A 117 -7.19 12.74 -11.53
C ALA A 117 -7.86 12.77 -12.91
N LEU A 118 -8.92 13.58 -13.08
CA LEU A 118 -9.60 13.76 -14.36
C LEU A 118 -8.68 14.41 -15.40
N GLU A 119 -7.95 15.45 -15.02
CA GLU A 119 -7.01 16.16 -15.90
C GLU A 119 -5.84 15.25 -16.30
N TYR A 120 -5.09 14.68 -15.35
CA TYR A 120 -3.97 13.80 -15.70
C TYR A 120 -4.37 12.53 -16.45
N GLN A 121 -5.55 11.96 -16.19
CA GLN A 121 -6.06 10.84 -16.98
C GLN A 121 -6.48 11.30 -18.39
N GLY A 122 -7.05 12.49 -18.52
CA GLY A 122 -7.38 13.10 -19.81
C GLY A 122 -6.13 13.28 -20.68
N GLU A 123 -5.06 13.84 -20.12
CA GLU A 123 -3.77 13.96 -20.80
C GLU A 123 -3.23 12.59 -21.24
N MET A 124 -3.32 11.58 -20.37
CA MET A 124 -2.92 10.20 -20.70
C MET A 124 -3.70 9.65 -21.90
N PHE A 125 -5.00 9.91 -21.97
CA PHE A 125 -5.83 9.45 -23.09
C PHE A 125 -5.42 10.12 -24.40
N ILE A 126 -5.02 11.40 -24.37
CA ILE A 126 -4.50 12.11 -25.55
C ILE A 126 -3.19 11.48 -26.01
N GLU A 127 -2.25 11.18 -25.09
CA GLU A 127 -1.00 10.47 -25.40
C GLU A 127 -1.24 9.11 -26.08
N LEU A 128 -2.37 8.45 -25.76
CA LEU A 128 -2.79 7.16 -26.32
C LEU A 128 -3.65 7.27 -27.59
N GLY A 129 -3.94 8.49 -28.07
CA GLY A 129 -4.84 8.72 -29.21
C GLY A 129 -6.33 8.49 -28.90
N ARG A 130 -6.70 8.38 -27.63
CA ARG A 130 -8.04 8.11 -27.09
C ARG A 130 -8.80 9.42 -26.82
N LEU A 131 -9.00 10.21 -27.88
CA LEU A 131 -9.55 11.58 -27.76
C LEU A 131 -10.97 11.62 -27.19
N ASP A 132 -11.80 10.62 -27.49
CA ASP A 132 -13.18 10.57 -26.97
C ASP A 132 -13.20 10.47 -25.44
N GLU A 133 -12.32 9.64 -24.86
CA GLU A 133 -12.21 9.52 -23.40
C GLU A 133 -11.59 10.76 -22.74
N ALA A 134 -10.64 11.41 -23.40
CA ALA A 134 -10.11 12.70 -22.93
C ALA A 134 -11.20 13.78 -22.90
N ASN A 135 -12.04 13.86 -23.94
CA ASN A 135 -13.15 14.80 -24.01
C ASN A 135 -14.24 14.49 -22.97
N ALA A 136 -14.43 13.22 -22.58
CA ALA A 136 -15.32 12.85 -21.49
C ALA A 136 -14.83 13.41 -20.14
N ASN A 137 -13.53 13.31 -19.86
CA ASN A 137 -12.94 13.92 -18.66
C ASN A 137 -13.05 15.44 -18.70
N LEU A 138 -12.82 16.06 -19.86
CA LEU A 138 -12.98 17.50 -20.05
C LEU A 138 -14.42 17.95 -19.78
N ALA A 139 -15.42 17.23 -20.31
CA ALA A 139 -16.83 17.55 -20.08
C ALA A 139 -17.20 17.45 -18.58
N LYS A 140 -16.64 16.46 -17.87
CA LYS A 140 -16.80 16.35 -16.42
C LYS A 140 -16.16 17.55 -15.71
N LEU A 141 -14.93 17.94 -16.05
CA LEU A 141 -14.27 19.12 -15.49
C LEU A 141 -15.08 20.40 -15.72
N LYS A 142 -15.64 20.61 -16.92
CA LYS A 142 -16.55 21.73 -17.22
C LYS A 142 -17.77 21.78 -16.30
N SER A 143 -18.33 20.62 -15.96
CA SER A 143 -19.45 20.56 -15.01
C SER A 143 -19.05 20.88 -13.57
N LEU A 144 -17.81 20.59 -13.18
CA LEU A 144 -17.27 20.84 -11.84
C LEU A 144 -16.70 22.26 -11.68
N CYS A 145 -16.35 22.90 -12.79
CA CYS A 145 -15.73 24.22 -12.87
C CYS A 145 -16.49 25.12 -13.85
N PRO A 146 -17.69 25.62 -13.48
CA PRO A 146 -18.55 26.39 -14.38
C PRO A 146 -17.98 27.75 -14.80
N GLU A 147 -17.14 28.37 -13.95
CA GLU A 147 -16.45 29.63 -14.27
C GLU A 147 -15.07 29.36 -14.89
N SER A 148 -14.21 28.64 -14.16
CA SER A 148 -12.98 27.99 -14.62
C SER A 148 -12.30 27.28 -13.43
N CYS A 149 -11.30 26.44 -13.69
CA CYS A 149 -10.31 25.98 -12.72
C CYS A 149 -9.03 25.55 -13.43
N GLU A 150 -7.93 25.44 -12.69
CA GLU A 150 -6.60 25.09 -13.22
C GLU A 150 -6.64 23.79 -14.04
N GLU A 151 -7.28 22.74 -13.51
CA GLU A 151 -7.33 21.44 -14.18
C GLU A 151 -8.13 21.47 -15.48
N LEU A 152 -9.19 22.30 -15.55
CA LEU A 152 -9.96 22.50 -16.76
C LEU A 152 -9.09 23.17 -17.83
N GLU A 153 -8.43 24.28 -17.48
CA GLU A 153 -7.57 25.04 -18.41
C GLU A 153 -6.39 24.18 -18.90
N MET A 154 -5.78 23.40 -18.02
CA MET A 154 -4.67 22.51 -18.35
C MET A 154 -5.08 21.46 -19.38
N LEU A 155 -6.19 20.76 -19.17
CA LEU A 155 -6.63 19.73 -20.11
C LEU A 155 -7.09 20.33 -21.45
N GLU A 156 -7.74 21.50 -21.47
CA GLU A 156 -8.08 22.21 -22.72
C GLU A 156 -6.84 22.59 -23.53
N ASN A 157 -5.83 23.13 -22.85
CA ASN A 157 -4.55 23.48 -23.47
C ASN A 157 -3.83 22.24 -23.99
N TYR A 158 -3.89 21.11 -23.27
CA TYR A 158 -3.26 19.87 -23.72
C TYR A 158 -3.94 19.31 -24.97
N ILE A 159 -5.28 19.33 -25.03
CA ILE A 159 -6.06 18.89 -26.20
C ILE A 159 -5.72 19.76 -27.42
N THR A 160 -5.82 21.08 -27.27
CA THR A 160 -5.56 22.03 -28.37
C THR A 160 -4.09 21.98 -28.82
N GLY A 161 -3.15 21.87 -27.89
CA GLY A 161 -1.71 21.71 -28.17
C GLY A 161 -1.36 20.39 -28.86
N SER A 162 -2.12 19.32 -28.61
CA SER A 162 -1.92 18.03 -29.29
C SER A 162 -2.41 18.05 -30.74
N ALA A 163 -3.55 18.70 -31.00
CA ALA A 163 -4.13 18.83 -32.34
C ALA A 163 -3.26 19.66 -33.30
N THR A 164 -2.40 20.53 -32.76
CA THR A 164 -1.49 21.38 -33.53
C THR A 164 -0.13 20.75 -33.83
N LYS A 165 0.15 19.52 -33.38
CA LYS A 165 1.43 18.81 -33.64
C LYS A 165 1.32 17.71 -34.71
N SER A 166 0.16 17.52 -35.32
CA SER A 166 -0.12 16.38 -36.22
C SER A 166 0.31 16.58 -37.69
N TRP A 167 1.32 17.40 -38.00
CA TRP A 167 1.81 17.68 -39.37
C TRP A 167 3.29 17.37 -39.54
#